data_AF-T1DGD5-F1
#
_entry.id   AF-T1DGD5-F1
#
_cell.length_a   1.000
_cell.length_b   1.000
_cell.length_c   1.000
_cell.angle_alpha   90.00
_cell.angle_beta   90.00
_cell.angle_gamma   90.00
#
_symmetry.space_group_name_H-M   'P 1'
#
loop_
_entity.id
_entity.type
_entity.pdbx_description
1 polymer ?
#
loop_
_entity_poly.entity_id
_entity_poly.type
_entity_poly.pdbx_seq_one_letter_code
_entity_poly.pdbx_strand_id
1 'polypeptide(L)'
;MAILQIQIPILIEMWNSLRKIAGTPDFIYVADSKLCTRENMNHISDNSGRFITILPATRSESAWFREYVKDHDIGWKNAFSSNSHGNDIEFRVFDSPIPSSEGYRIIWAWSSQKEDLDSGIRDKSIRNAISKLDSLHETLDRRRMKKARIMKRAEEAISHIPYIVYQINETNSEKFRKTGRGRPNSETKYTKTIETRYKITWKLLTDAIEKDSRSDGTFP
;
A
#
# COMPACT_ATOMS: atom_id res chain seq x y z
N MET A 1 -37.23 10.82 -0.55
CA MET A 1 -36.56 10.26 -1.74
C MET A 1 -36.02 8.90 -1.35
N ALA A 2 -36.79 7.84 -1.61
CA ALA A 2 -36.43 6.48 -1.21
C ALA A 2 -35.42 5.92 -2.21
N ILE A 3 -34.19 5.69 -1.76
CA ILE A 3 -33.22 4.90 -2.52
C ILE A 3 -33.65 3.45 -2.33
N LEU A 4 -34.48 2.96 -3.25
CA LEU A 4 -34.73 1.53 -3.40
C LEU A 4 -33.44 0.92 -3.95
N GLN A 5 -32.57 0.49 -3.04
CA GLN A 5 -31.49 -0.42 -3.38
C GLN A 5 -32.13 -1.79 -3.66
N ILE A 6 -32.60 -1.97 -4.90
CA ILE A 6 -33.05 -3.26 -5.40
C ILE A 6 -31.79 -4.13 -5.47
N GLN A 7 -31.51 -4.83 -4.38
CA GLN A 7 -30.52 -5.89 -4.34
C GLN A 7 -31.13 -7.08 -5.08
N ILE A 8 -30.98 -7.10 -6.40
CA ILE A 8 -31.49 -8.19 -7.22
C ILE A 8 -30.79 -9.48 -6.75
N PRO A 9 -31.52 -10.53 -6.30
CA PRO A 9 -30.97 -11.81 -5.87
C PRO A 9 -30.50 -12.68 -7.05
N ILE A 10 -29.89 -12.05 -8.06
CA ILE A 10 -29.64 -12.67 -9.37
C ILE A 10 -28.70 -13.86 -9.26
N LEU A 11 -27.74 -13.83 -8.34
CA LEU A 11 -26.77 -14.92 -8.18
C LEU A 11 -27.42 -16.18 -7.58
N ILE A 12 -28.34 -16.00 -6.63
CA ILE A 12 -29.12 -17.11 -6.06
C ILE A 12 -30.04 -17.70 -7.12
N GLU A 13 -30.76 -16.86 -7.86
CA GLU A 13 -31.65 -17.30 -8.95
C GLU A 13 -30.90 -18.01 -10.08
N MET A 14 -29.73 -17.49 -10.46
CA MET A 14 -28.84 -18.12 -11.44
C MET A 14 -28.36 -19.49 -10.95
N TRP A 15 -27.87 -19.59 -9.71
CA TRP A 15 -27.43 -20.86 -9.15
C TRP A 15 -28.57 -21.88 -9.08
N ASN A 16 -29.76 -21.46 -8.63
CA ASN A 16 -30.95 -22.31 -8.61
C ASN A 16 -31.35 -22.78 -10.01
N SER A 17 -31.22 -21.91 -11.03
CA SER A 17 -31.50 -22.27 -12.42
C SER A 17 -30.49 -23.28 -12.96
N LEU A 18 -29.20 -23.09 -12.67
CA LEU A 18 -28.14 -24.04 -13.02
C LEU A 18 -28.37 -25.40 -12.34
N ARG A 19 -28.74 -25.41 -11.06
CA ARG A 19 -29.11 -26.64 -10.35
C ARG A 19 -30.29 -27.36 -11.01
N LYS A 20 -31.32 -26.62 -11.44
CA LYS A 20 -32.47 -27.21 -12.17
C LYS A 20 -32.04 -27.80 -13.50
N ILE A 21 -31.19 -27.11 -14.26
CA ILE A 21 -30.68 -27.57 -15.56
C ILE A 21 -29.79 -28.80 -15.40
N ALA A 22 -28.87 -28.77 -14.43
CA ALA A 22 -27.96 -29.88 -14.15
C ALA A 22 -28.67 -31.08 -13.50
N GLY A 23 -29.84 -30.86 -12.87
CA GLY A 23 -30.56 -31.88 -12.10
C GLY A 23 -29.88 -32.28 -10.78
N THR A 24 -28.77 -31.64 -10.42
CA THR A 24 -27.96 -31.94 -9.24
C THR A 24 -27.30 -30.67 -8.69
N PRO A 25 -27.08 -30.54 -7.37
CA PRO A 25 -26.24 -29.49 -6.80
C PRO A 25 -24.73 -29.79 -6.91
N ASP A 26 -24.36 -30.97 -7.45
CA ASP A 26 -22.97 -31.45 -7.49
C ASP A 26 -22.13 -30.80 -8.59
N PHE A 27 -22.00 -29.48 -8.53
CA PHE A 27 -21.13 -28.68 -9.39
C PHE A 27 -20.47 -27.57 -8.56
N ILE A 28 -19.35 -27.04 -9.06
CA ILE A 28 -18.66 -25.91 -8.44
C ILE A 28 -19.11 -24.63 -9.14
N TYR A 29 -19.80 -23.77 -8.40
CA TYR A 29 -20.23 -22.46 -8.87
C TYR A 29 -19.12 -21.42 -8.68
N VAL A 30 -18.50 -20.99 -9.78
CA VAL A 30 -17.42 -19.98 -9.75
C VAL A 30 -18.01 -18.61 -10.12
N ALA A 31 -17.85 -17.62 -9.24
CA ALA A 31 -18.41 -16.29 -9.44
C ALA A 31 -17.48 -15.17 -8.95
N ASP A 32 -17.76 -13.95 -9.40
CA ASP A 32 -17.06 -12.75 -8.93
C ASP A 32 -17.31 -12.49 -7.42
N SER A 33 -16.65 -11.48 -6.87
CA SER A 33 -16.69 -11.16 -5.45
C SER A 33 -18.08 -10.75 -4.92
N LYS A 34 -19.07 -10.50 -5.79
CA LYS A 34 -20.44 -10.21 -5.37
C LYS A 34 -21.13 -11.45 -4.79
N LEU A 35 -20.62 -12.65 -5.10
CA LEU A 35 -21.08 -13.87 -4.42
C LEU A 35 -20.63 -13.90 -2.95
N CYS A 36 -19.57 -13.19 -2.57
CA CYS A 36 -18.99 -13.20 -1.22
C CYS A 36 -19.82 -12.40 -0.19
N THR A 37 -21.14 -12.65 -0.14
CA THR A 37 -22.04 -12.21 0.92
C THR A 37 -22.53 -13.43 1.69
N ARG A 38 -22.83 -13.24 2.98
CA ARG A 38 -23.34 -14.32 3.84
C ARG A 38 -24.59 -14.98 3.26
N GLU A 39 -25.53 -14.17 2.78
CA GLU A 39 -26.79 -14.66 2.20
C GLU A 39 -26.54 -15.55 0.97
N ASN A 40 -25.74 -15.08 0.01
CA ASN A 40 -25.48 -15.81 -1.23
C ASN A 40 -24.70 -17.11 -0.97
N MET A 41 -23.64 -17.06 -0.17
CA MET A 41 -22.80 -18.23 0.12
C MET A 41 -23.59 -19.28 0.90
N ASN A 42 -24.35 -18.87 1.92
CA ASN A 42 -25.15 -19.79 2.72
C ASN A 42 -26.27 -20.41 1.90
N HIS A 43 -26.94 -19.66 1.01
CA HIS A 43 -27.95 -20.24 0.14
C HIS A 43 -27.40 -21.43 -0.68
N ILE A 44 -26.20 -21.28 -1.25
CA ILE A 44 -25.56 -22.36 -2.01
C ILE A 44 -25.17 -23.53 -1.09
N SER A 45 -24.49 -23.23 0.02
CA SER A 45 -24.01 -24.24 0.98
C SER A 45 -25.14 -25.06 1.60
N ASP A 46 -26.20 -24.39 2.07
CA ASP A 46 -27.36 -25.01 2.71
C ASP A 46 -28.14 -25.91 1.73
N ASN A 47 -28.02 -25.64 0.43
CA ASN A 47 -28.57 -26.48 -0.63
C ASN A 47 -27.56 -27.52 -1.17
N SER A 48 -26.52 -27.84 -0.40
CA SER A 48 -25.48 -28.82 -0.73
C SER A 48 -24.66 -28.49 -1.99
N GLY A 49 -24.64 -27.22 -2.38
CA GLY A 49 -23.83 -26.72 -3.49
C GLY A 49 -22.39 -26.41 -3.06
N ARG A 50 -21.49 -26.35 -4.04
CA ARG A 50 -20.10 -25.92 -3.86
C ARG A 50 -19.85 -24.64 -4.63
N PHE A 51 -19.02 -23.75 -4.11
CA PHE A 51 -18.71 -22.48 -4.77
C PHE A 51 -17.24 -22.07 -4.61
N ILE A 52 -16.79 -21.22 -5.54
CA ILE A 52 -15.53 -20.47 -5.45
C ILE A 52 -15.88 -19.01 -5.77
N THR A 53 -15.44 -18.09 -4.91
CA THR A 53 -15.59 -16.65 -5.12
C THR A 53 -14.34 -15.92 -4.68
N ILE A 54 -14.13 -14.73 -5.23
CA ILE A 54 -13.05 -13.84 -4.83
C ILE A 54 -13.44 -13.17 -3.51
N LEU A 55 -12.57 -13.24 -2.51
CA LEU A 55 -12.75 -12.52 -1.26
C LEU A 55 -12.46 -11.02 -1.52
N PRO A 56 -13.41 -10.11 -1.22
CA PRO A 56 -13.17 -8.69 -1.44
C PRO A 56 -11.96 -8.16 -0.64
N ALA A 57 -11.13 -7.32 -1.26
CA ALA A 57 -9.98 -6.70 -0.60
C ALA A 57 -10.33 -5.86 0.64
N THR A 58 -11.59 -5.46 0.77
CA THR A 58 -12.12 -4.68 1.90
C THR A 58 -12.45 -5.53 3.13
N ARG A 59 -12.39 -6.86 3.02
CA ARG A 59 -12.58 -7.78 4.14
C ARG A 59 -11.41 -7.71 5.11
N SER A 60 -11.70 -7.90 6.40
CA SER A 60 -10.71 -7.95 7.47
C SER A 60 -9.67 -9.05 7.27
N GLU A 61 -10.09 -10.17 6.69
CA GLU A 61 -9.28 -11.34 6.41
C GLU A 61 -8.15 -11.00 5.42
N SER A 62 -8.42 -10.14 4.44
CA SER A 62 -7.41 -9.66 3.47
C SER A 62 -6.36 -8.78 4.15
N ALA A 63 -6.77 -7.92 5.08
CA ALA A 63 -5.82 -7.12 5.87
C ALA A 63 -5.01 -8.00 6.84
N TRP A 64 -5.67 -8.98 7.47
CA TRP A 64 -5.02 -9.96 8.33
C TRP A 64 -3.93 -10.73 7.58
N PHE A 65 -4.21 -11.22 6.37
CA PHE A 65 -3.24 -12.00 5.62
C PHE A 65 -2.01 -11.18 5.20
N ARG A 66 -2.22 -9.91 4.82
CA ARG A 66 -1.12 -8.98 4.51
C ARG A 66 -0.19 -8.75 5.69
N GLU A 67 -0.69 -8.76 6.93
CA GLU A 67 0.16 -8.68 8.11
C GLU A 67 0.77 -10.05 8.46
N TYR A 68 0.01 -11.13 8.30
CA TYR A 68 0.47 -12.50 8.57
C TYR A 68 1.72 -12.86 7.76
N VAL A 69 1.72 -12.58 6.45
CA VAL A 69 2.85 -12.89 5.55
C VAL A 69 4.13 -12.10 5.84
N LYS A 70 4.04 -10.96 6.54
CA LYS A 70 5.22 -10.15 6.87
C LYS A 70 6.15 -10.86 7.85
N ASP A 71 5.59 -11.62 8.78
CA ASP A 71 6.35 -12.21 9.90
C ASP A 71 6.28 -13.75 9.95
N HIS A 72 5.61 -14.39 8.97
CA HIS A 72 5.53 -15.86 8.88
C HIS A 72 6.13 -16.38 7.58
N ASP A 73 6.77 -17.55 7.66
CA ASP A 73 7.16 -18.30 6.48
C ASP A 73 5.92 -19.00 5.89
N ILE A 74 5.61 -18.71 4.63
CA ILE A 74 4.41 -19.21 3.96
C ILE A 74 4.78 -20.44 3.15
N GLY A 75 4.22 -21.58 3.54
CA GLY A 75 4.32 -22.84 2.79
C GLY A 75 3.52 -22.81 1.48
N TRP A 76 3.90 -21.93 0.56
CA TRP A 76 3.30 -21.80 -0.77
C TRP A 76 3.39 -23.12 -1.54
N LYS A 77 2.26 -23.55 -2.10
CA LYS A 77 2.19 -24.73 -2.97
C LYS A 77 2.05 -24.29 -4.41
N ASN A 78 2.82 -24.87 -5.31
CA ASN A 78 2.70 -24.63 -6.75
C ASN A 78 1.29 -25.02 -7.21
N ALA A 79 0.62 -24.11 -7.92
CA ALA A 79 -0.74 -24.30 -8.39
C ALA A 79 -0.81 -24.42 -9.91
N PHE A 80 -0.21 -23.47 -10.63
CA PHE A 80 -0.26 -23.40 -12.09
C PHE A 80 0.90 -22.57 -12.63
N SER A 81 1.30 -22.83 -13.86
CA SER A 81 2.26 -22.00 -14.60
C SER A 81 1.70 -21.71 -15.98
N SER A 82 1.81 -20.46 -16.44
CA SER A 82 1.34 -20.03 -17.75
C SER A 82 2.47 -19.36 -18.52
N ASN A 83 2.70 -19.76 -19.76
CA ASN A 83 3.54 -18.99 -20.67
C ASN A 83 2.67 -17.93 -21.35
N SER A 84 2.80 -16.68 -20.94
CA SER A 84 2.08 -15.55 -21.54
C SER A 84 3.08 -14.58 -22.13
N HIS A 85 3.00 -14.35 -23.43
CA HIS A 85 3.85 -13.40 -24.15
C HIS A 85 5.37 -13.64 -23.96
N GLY A 86 5.79 -14.90 -23.80
CA GLY A 86 7.20 -15.26 -23.61
C GLY A 86 7.72 -15.14 -22.17
N ASN A 87 6.86 -14.74 -21.21
CA ASN A 87 7.17 -14.80 -19.79
C ASN A 87 6.41 -15.95 -19.12
N ASP A 88 7.14 -16.75 -18.34
CA ASP A 88 6.52 -17.75 -17.48
C ASP A 88 5.97 -17.07 -16.22
N ILE A 89 4.64 -17.11 -16.09
CA ILE A 89 3.92 -16.64 -14.92
C ILE A 89 3.68 -17.84 -14.01
N GLU A 90 4.24 -17.79 -12.82
CA GLU A 90 4.01 -18.79 -11.78
C GLU A 90 2.83 -18.39 -10.91
N PHE A 91 2.01 -19.36 -10.54
CA PHE A 91 0.95 -19.21 -9.56
C PHE A 91 1.16 -20.20 -8.41
N ARG A 92 1.04 -19.68 -7.19
CA ARG A 92 1.11 -20.47 -5.96
C ARG A 92 -0.12 -20.22 -5.11
N VAL A 93 -0.45 -21.20 -4.27
CA VAL A 93 -1.58 -21.11 -3.34
C VAL A 93 -1.17 -21.48 -1.93
N PHE A 94 -1.83 -20.88 -0.96
CA PHE A 94 -1.68 -21.16 0.45
C PHE A 94 -3.05 -21.32 1.10
N ASP A 95 -3.23 -22.40 1.85
CA ASP A 95 -4.48 -22.67 2.59
C ASP A 95 -4.50 -21.81 3.85
N SER A 96 -5.51 -20.96 3.99
CA SER A 96 -5.58 -20.05 5.12
C SER A 96 -5.74 -20.82 6.44
N PRO A 97 -4.97 -20.49 7.49
CA PRO A 97 -5.13 -21.11 8.80
C PRO A 97 -6.42 -20.66 9.51
N ILE A 98 -7.05 -19.58 9.03
CA ILE A 98 -8.35 -19.10 9.51
C ILE A 98 -9.40 -19.19 8.41
N PRO A 99 -10.66 -19.53 8.74
CA PRO A 99 -11.76 -19.44 7.78
C PRO A 99 -12.19 -17.97 7.58
N SER A 100 -13.09 -17.75 6.62
CA SER A 100 -13.85 -16.50 6.52
C SER A 100 -14.74 -16.31 7.75
N SER A 101 -15.23 -15.10 7.96
CA SER A 101 -16.20 -14.80 9.03
C SER A 101 -17.49 -15.64 8.98
N GLU A 102 -17.82 -16.24 7.84
CA GLU A 102 -18.95 -17.15 7.64
C GLU A 102 -18.58 -18.62 7.83
N GLY A 103 -17.30 -18.94 8.10
CA GLY A 103 -16.81 -20.29 8.31
C GLY A 103 -16.31 -21.00 7.06
N TYR A 104 -16.19 -20.31 5.92
CA TYR A 104 -15.72 -20.92 4.67
C TYR A 104 -14.19 -20.93 4.58
N ARG A 105 -13.64 -21.94 3.90
CA ARG A 105 -12.20 -22.04 3.62
C ARG A 105 -11.75 -20.88 2.72
N ILE A 106 -10.62 -20.27 3.07
CA ILE A 106 -9.95 -19.25 2.25
C ILE A 106 -8.68 -19.86 1.67
N ILE A 107 -8.45 -19.64 0.37
CA ILE A 107 -7.18 -19.98 -0.31
C ILE A 107 -6.58 -18.68 -0.81
N TRP A 108 -5.42 -18.33 -0.29
CA TRP A 108 -4.65 -17.20 -0.78
C TRP A 108 -3.90 -17.61 -2.04
N ALA A 109 -3.91 -16.74 -3.05
CA ALA A 109 -3.17 -16.94 -4.29
C ALA A 109 -2.03 -15.93 -4.38
N TRP A 110 -0.94 -16.34 -5.01
CA TRP A 110 0.20 -15.50 -5.35
C TRP A 110 0.54 -15.68 -6.84
N SER A 111 1.00 -14.62 -7.51
CA SER A 111 1.62 -14.76 -8.83
C SER A 111 2.90 -13.93 -9.00
N SER A 112 3.84 -14.47 -9.77
CA SER A 112 5.12 -13.80 -10.06
C SER A 112 4.93 -12.48 -10.79
N GLN A 113 4.01 -12.43 -11.76
CA GLN A 113 3.71 -11.20 -12.49
C GLN A 113 3.17 -10.10 -11.56
N LYS A 114 2.33 -10.46 -10.59
CA LYS A 114 1.79 -9.48 -9.64
C LYS A 114 2.87 -9.03 -8.66
N GLU A 115 3.79 -9.92 -8.28
CA GLU A 115 4.93 -9.58 -7.44
C GLU A 115 5.80 -8.52 -8.10
N ASP A 116 6.17 -8.72 -9.36
CA ASP A 116 6.93 -7.74 -10.16
C ASP A 116 6.19 -6.40 -10.26
N LEU A 117 4.87 -6.43 -10.46
CA LEU A 117 4.04 -5.24 -10.55
C LEU A 117 4.00 -4.47 -9.23
N ASP A 118 3.73 -5.15 -8.12
CA ASP A 118 3.63 -4.55 -6.79
C ASP A 118 4.98 -3.94 -6.38
N SER A 119 6.07 -4.68 -6.59
CA SER A 119 7.44 -4.22 -6.36
C SER A 119 7.78 -3.00 -7.22
N GLY A 120 7.45 -3.04 -8.52
CA GLY A 120 7.67 -1.92 -9.44
C GLY A 120 6.90 -0.66 -9.08
N ILE A 121 5.65 -0.80 -8.59
CA ILE A 121 4.84 0.31 -8.08
C ILE A 121 5.49 0.92 -6.84
N ARG A 122 5.88 0.09 -5.87
CA ARG A 122 6.56 0.53 -4.64
C ARG A 122 7.83 1.28 -4.96
N ASP A 123 8.71 0.70 -5.78
CA ASP A 123 9.95 1.31 -6.23
C ASP A 123 9.75 2.68 -6.89
N LYS A 124 8.78 2.76 -7.82
CA LYS A 124 8.46 4.01 -8.49
C LYS A 124 7.99 5.07 -7.49
N SER A 125 7.18 4.69 -6.50
CA SER A 125 6.73 5.60 -5.45
C SER A 125 7.89 6.13 -4.61
N ILE A 126 8.81 5.26 -4.20
CA ILE A 126 10.01 5.61 -3.43
C ILE A 126 10.90 6.56 -4.23
N ARG A 127 11.20 6.25 -5.49
CA ARG A 127 12.02 7.10 -6.37
C ARG A 127 11.41 8.49 -6.54
N ASN A 128 10.09 8.57 -6.74
CA ASN A 128 9.39 9.85 -6.87
C ASN A 128 9.47 10.69 -5.59
N ALA A 129 9.34 10.07 -4.42
CA ALA A 129 9.48 10.77 -3.14
C ALA A 129 10.90 11.26 -2.88
N ILE A 130 11.91 10.42 -3.13
CA ILE A 130 13.31 10.80 -3.04
C ILE A 130 13.60 11.99 -3.94
N SER A 131 13.18 11.95 -5.20
CA SER A 131 13.39 13.06 -6.15
C SER A 131 12.78 14.39 -5.67
N LYS A 132 11.61 14.34 -5.01
CA LYS A 132 11.01 15.53 -4.39
C LYS A 132 11.83 16.05 -3.20
N LEU A 133 12.38 15.15 -2.38
CA LEU A 133 13.24 15.51 -1.24
C LEU A 133 14.59 16.08 -1.72
N ASP A 134 15.19 15.51 -2.77
CA ASP A 134 16.39 16.04 -3.43
C ASP A 134 16.15 17.47 -3.95
N SER A 135 15.04 17.68 -4.67
CA SER A 135 14.67 19.01 -5.15
C SER A 135 14.47 20.01 -3.99
N LEU A 136 13.90 19.56 -2.86
CA LEU A 136 13.79 20.36 -1.66
C LEU A 136 15.17 20.68 -1.05
N HIS A 137 16.07 19.69 -0.99
CA HIS A 137 17.44 19.85 -0.52
C HIS A 137 18.20 20.91 -1.34
N GLU A 138 18.21 20.78 -2.66
CA GLU A 138 18.85 21.75 -3.57
C GLU A 138 18.25 23.16 -3.42
N THR A 139 16.94 23.26 -3.19
CA THR A 139 16.28 24.54 -2.95
C THR A 139 16.80 25.21 -1.69
N LEU A 140 17.02 24.44 -0.61
CA LEU A 140 17.49 24.95 0.69
C LEU A 140 18.95 25.39 0.66
N ASP A 141 19.78 24.76 -0.17
CA ASP A 141 21.15 25.21 -0.40
C ASP A 141 21.20 26.61 -1.05
N ARG A 142 20.27 26.87 -1.98
CA ARG A 142 20.20 28.12 -2.73
C ARG A 142 19.42 29.22 -2.02
N ARG A 143 18.38 28.89 -1.27
CA ARG A 143 17.44 29.88 -0.69
C ARG A 143 17.01 29.49 0.73
N ARG A 144 16.80 30.51 1.57
CA ARG A 144 16.23 30.31 2.91
C ARG A 144 14.74 30.07 2.84
N MET A 145 14.23 29.22 3.72
CA MET A 145 12.81 28.90 3.85
C MET A 145 12.44 28.76 5.32
N LYS A 146 11.20 29.16 5.68
CA LYS A 146 10.67 28.94 7.04
C LYS A 146 10.53 27.43 7.30
N LYS A 147 10.94 26.96 8.49
CA LYS A 147 10.88 25.54 8.89
C LYS A 147 9.53 24.87 8.63
N ALA A 148 8.43 25.54 8.98
CA ALA A 148 7.07 25.01 8.74
C ALA A 148 6.78 24.69 7.27
N ARG A 149 7.29 25.51 6.33
CA ARG A 149 7.14 25.26 4.89
C ARG A 149 8.00 24.09 4.43
N ILE A 150 9.16 23.89 5.05
CA ILE A 150 10.05 22.74 4.77
C ILE A 150 9.36 21.45 5.21
N MET A 151 8.84 21.40 6.44
CA MET A 151 8.11 20.25 6.97
C MET A 151 6.93 19.88 6.07
N LYS A 152 6.08 20.85 5.72
CA LYS A 152 4.95 20.61 4.81
C LYS A 152 5.39 20.00 3.48
N ARG A 153 6.44 20.54 2.83
CA ARG A 153 6.93 20.00 1.56
C ARG A 153 7.54 18.60 1.70
N ALA A 154 8.21 18.33 2.83
CA ALA A 154 8.78 17.02 3.11
C ALA A 154 7.68 15.98 3.36
N GLU A 155 6.67 16.32 4.15
CA GLU A 155 5.48 15.49 4.42
C GLU A 155 4.70 15.20 3.13
N GLU A 156 4.47 16.21 2.28
CA GLU A 156 3.85 16.03 0.96
C GLU A 156 4.70 15.15 0.03
N ALA A 157 6.03 15.18 0.16
CA ALA A 157 6.93 14.36 -0.66
C ALA A 157 6.82 12.87 -0.31
N ILE A 158 6.70 12.54 0.97
CA ILE A 158 6.65 11.16 1.48
C ILE A 158 5.22 10.69 1.83
N SER A 159 4.19 11.47 1.49
CA SER A 159 2.81 11.12 1.82
C SER A 159 2.43 9.76 1.27
N HIS A 160 1.90 8.89 2.14
CA HIS A 160 1.57 7.48 1.84
C HIS A 160 2.77 6.60 1.44
N ILE A 161 4.00 7.01 1.75
CA ILE A 161 5.23 6.28 1.45
C ILE A 161 5.92 5.98 2.78
N PRO A 162 5.56 4.86 3.46
CA PRO A 162 6.02 4.55 4.80
C PRO A 162 7.50 4.10 4.86
N TYR A 163 8.21 4.17 3.74
CA TYR A 163 9.58 3.66 3.60
C TYR A 163 10.66 4.74 3.77
N ILE A 164 10.28 6.01 3.97
CA ILE A 164 11.23 7.12 4.04
C ILE A 164 11.01 7.90 5.32
N VAL A 165 12.10 8.12 6.07
CA VAL A 165 12.13 9.06 7.20
C VAL A 165 13.04 10.24 6.84
N TYR A 166 12.62 11.45 7.22
CA TYR A 166 13.41 12.66 7.00
C TYR A 166 13.75 13.34 8.32
N GLN A 167 14.82 14.12 8.30
CA GLN A 167 15.28 14.96 9.40
C GLN A 167 15.62 16.35 8.87
N ILE A 168 15.28 17.39 9.65
CA ILE A 168 15.62 18.77 9.34
C ILE A 168 16.65 19.23 10.36
N ASN A 169 17.87 19.47 9.89
CA ASN A 169 18.99 19.97 10.68
C ASN A 169 19.06 21.49 10.56
N GLU A 170 19.35 22.16 11.68
CA GLU A 170 19.49 23.61 11.76
C GLU A 170 20.96 23.99 11.87
N THR A 171 21.38 25.02 11.14
CA THR A 171 22.72 25.59 11.26
C THR A 171 22.59 27.10 11.42
N ASN A 172 23.09 27.61 12.54
CA ASN A 172 23.12 29.03 12.85
C ASN A 172 24.48 29.61 12.47
N SER A 173 24.46 30.74 11.77
CA SER A 173 25.67 31.50 11.44
C SER A 173 25.54 32.91 12.00
N GLU A 174 26.59 33.36 12.67
CA GLU A 174 26.62 34.68 13.29
C GLU A 174 27.18 35.70 12.29
N LYS A 175 26.42 36.76 12.02
CA LYS A 175 26.90 37.92 11.25
C LYS A 175 26.90 39.15 12.13
N PHE A 176 28.04 39.83 12.17
CA PHE A 176 28.17 41.11 12.85
C PHE A 176 27.98 42.23 11.83
N ARG A 177 27.01 43.12 12.08
CA ARG A 177 26.78 44.31 11.25
C ARG A 177 27.11 45.55 12.08
N LYS A 178 27.95 46.43 11.54
CA LYS A 178 28.22 47.74 12.15
C LYS A 178 26.92 48.52 12.32
N THR A 179 26.73 49.12 13.50
CA THR A 179 25.63 50.05 13.78
C THR A 179 26.10 51.47 13.43
N GLY A 180 25.39 52.17 12.53
CA GLY A 180 25.66 53.56 12.13
C GLY A 180 26.40 53.74 10.79
N ARG A 181 26.33 54.95 10.22
CA ARG A 181 27.03 55.35 8.97
C ARG A 181 28.50 55.73 9.23
N GLY A 182 29.41 55.52 8.27
CA GLY A 182 30.84 55.88 8.35
C GLY A 182 31.80 54.70 8.54
N ARG A 183 33.11 54.91 8.33
CA ARG A 183 34.17 53.87 8.43
C ARG A 183 34.32 53.38 9.89
N PRO A 184 34.59 52.09 10.16
CA PRO A 184 34.76 51.58 11.53
C PRO A 184 35.85 52.32 12.31
N ASN A 185 35.57 52.63 13.58
CA ASN A 185 36.50 53.20 14.56
C ASN A 185 36.40 52.43 15.89
N SER A 186 37.23 52.77 16.86
CA SER A 186 37.32 52.11 18.17
C SER A 186 36.01 52.10 18.98
N GLU A 187 35.07 53.02 18.71
CA GLU A 187 33.77 53.12 19.39
C GLU A 187 32.61 52.50 18.59
N THR A 188 32.91 51.85 17.46
CA THR A 188 31.88 51.28 16.59
C THR A 188 31.17 50.11 17.27
N LYS A 189 29.88 50.29 17.55
CA LYS A 189 29.00 49.21 18.03
C LYS A 189 28.67 48.27 16.86
N TYR A 190 28.57 46.98 17.17
CA TYR A 190 28.16 45.94 16.23
C TYR A 190 26.88 45.28 16.74
N THR A 191 25.96 45.00 15.82
CA THR A 191 24.75 44.22 16.08
C THR A 191 24.96 42.80 15.56
N LYS A 192 24.83 41.82 16.44
CA LYS A 192 24.83 40.39 16.09
C LYS A 192 23.49 40.03 15.43
N THR A 193 23.56 39.53 14.20
CA THR A 193 22.43 38.96 13.47
C THR A 193 22.68 37.45 13.35
N ILE A 194 21.76 36.64 13.86
CA ILE A 194 21.81 35.19 13.69
C ILE A 194 21.08 34.84 12.41
N GLU A 195 21.78 34.20 11.48
CA GLU A 195 21.18 33.65 10.27
C GLU A 195 21.05 32.14 10.40
N THR A 196 19.81 31.67 10.49
CA THR A 196 19.46 30.26 10.50
C THR A 196 19.32 29.72 9.08
N ARG A 197 20.01 28.62 8.79
CA ARG A 197 19.80 27.80 7.59
C ARG A 197 19.34 26.41 8.00
N TYR A 198 18.54 25.78 7.14
CA TYR A 198 18.06 24.42 7.33
C TYR A 198 18.63 23.52 6.25
N LYS A 199 18.95 22.28 6.63
CA LYS A 199 19.28 21.20 5.71
C LYS A 199 18.32 20.04 5.96
N ILE A 200 17.86 19.40 4.89
CA ILE A 200 17.05 18.19 4.98
C ILE A 200 17.91 16.98 4.61
N THR A 201 17.76 15.90 5.38
CA THR A 201 18.38 14.60 5.13
C THR A 201 17.31 13.52 5.26
N TRP A 202 17.43 12.42 4.54
CA TRP A 202 16.48 11.31 4.63
C TRP A 202 17.18 9.96 4.58
N LYS A 203 16.48 8.93 5.04
CA LYS A 203 16.93 7.53 5.02
C LYS A 203 15.77 6.63 4.61
N LEU A 204 16.11 5.54 3.93
CA LEU A 204 15.17 4.47 3.64
C LEU A 204 15.06 3.55 4.85
N LEU A 205 13.83 3.13 5.14
CA LEU A 205 13.53 2.07 6.10
C LEU A 205 13.53 0.74 5.35
N THR A 206 14.72 0.16 5.16
CA THR A 206 14.90 -1.09 4.42
C THR A 206 14.07 -2.23 5.00
N ASP A 207 14.00 -2.33 6.33
CA ASP A 207 13.24 -3.38 7.02
C ASP A 207 11.73 -3.27 6.72
N ALA A 208 11.22 -2.04 6.58
CA ALA A 208 9.82 -1.82 6.21
C ALA A 208 9.55 -2.23 4.76
N ILE A 209 10.50 -1.98 3.86
CA ILE A 209 10.42 -2.41 2.45
C ILE A 209 10.45 -3.94 2.37
N GLU A 210 11.40 -4.58 3.07
CA GLU A 210 11.54 -6.03 3.07
C GLU A 210 10.29 -6.71 3.62
N LYS A 211 9.78 -6.26 4.77
CA LYS A 211 8.53 -6.79 5.33
C LYS A 211 7.38 -6.66 4.33
N ASP A 212 7.16 -5.47 3.77
CA ASP A 212 6.05 -5.23 2.87
C ASP A 212 6.17 -6.04 1.57
N SER A 213 7.39 -6.22 1.05
CA SER A 213 7.65 -7.03 -0.14
C SER A 213 7.26 -8.50 0.01
N ARG A 214 7.17 -9.04 1.23
CA ARG A 214 6.68 -10.42 1.45
C ARG A 214 5.22 -10.59 1.05
N SER A 215 4.45 -9.50 1.03
CA SER A 215 3.05 -9.50 0.59
C SER A 215 2.87 -9.24 -0.91
N ASP A 216 3.95 -8.94 -1.63
CA ASP A 216 3.88 -8.72 -3.08
C ASP A 216 3.37 -9.97 -3.79
N GLY A 217 2.63 -9.78 -4.88
CA GLY A 217 2.12 -10.90 -5.66
C GLY A 217 0.85 -11.53 -5.08
N THR A 218 0.49 -11.24 -3.84
CA THR A 218 -0.68 -11.83 -3.17
C THR A 218 -2.01 -11.23 -3.64
N PHE A 219 -2.99 -12.07 -3.95
CA PHE A 219 -4.34 -11.65 -4.28
C PHE A 219 -5.23 -11.67 -3.03
N PRO A 220 -6.12 -10.68 -2.87
CA PRO A 220 -7.23 -10.77 -1.92
C PRO A 220 -8.23 -11.84 -2.33
#